data_AF-A0A662BNK8-F1
#
_entry.id   AF-A0A662BNK8-F1
#
_cell.length_a   1.000
_cell.length_b   1.000
_cell.length_c   1.000
_cell.angle_alpha   90.00
_cell.angle_beta   90.00
_cell.angle_gamma   90.00
#
_symmetry.space_group_name_H-M   'P 1'
#
loop_
_entity.id
_entity.type
_entity.pdbx_description
1 polymer ?
#
loop_
_entity_poly.entity_id
_entity_poly.type
_entity_poly.pdbx_seq_one_letter_code
_entity_poly.pdbx_strand_id
1 'polypeptide(L)'
;KTIGCSFEFGDLIDADNPSTQKRLMLEYLEFFGDIVTSIPDDEATENSASIGKMYPNPFTEQTTVTFSLREKMHVGIDIFSLDGRKIATLIEQDLGAGEHSVIWDGTDSQGNKVNSGIYLCTLRTNSVIATKKIICY
;
A
#
# COMPACT_ATOMS: atom_id res chain seq x y z
N LYS A 1 23.11 -17.38 2.95
CA LYS A 1 23.56 -16.32 3.89
C LYS A 1 22.88 -15.03 3.45
N THR A 2 21.84 -14.61 4.15
CA THR A 2 21.11 -13.38 3.84
C THR A 2 21.76 -12.22 4.58
N ILE A 3 22.17 -11.18 3.87
CA ILE A 3 22.66 -9.94 4.46
C ILE A 3 21.48 -8.97 4.44
N GLY A 4 20.83 -8.76 5.58
CA GLY A 4 19.89 -7.66 5.75
C GLY A 4 20.68 -6.40 6.04
N CYS A 5 20.47 -5.34 5.25
CA CYS A 5 21.05 -4.03 5.51
C CYS A 5 19.97 -3.14 6.13
N SER A 6 20.18 -2.73 7.39
CA SER A 6 19.37 -1.71 8.06
C SER A 6 20.05 -0.36 7.88
N PHE A 7 19.33 0.63 7.36
CA PHE A 7 19.80 2.01 7.30
C PHE A 7 19.02 2.84 8.33
N GLU A 8 19.72 3.40 9.31
CA GLU A 8 19.14 4.33 10.29
C GLU A 8 19.28 5.77 9.78
N PHE A 9 18.16 6.49 9.68
CA PHE A 9 18.09 7.88 9.22
C PHE A 9 18.26 8.90 10.37
N GLY A 10 18.89 8.51 11.49
CA GLY A 10 18.90 9.27 12.74
C GLY A 10 19.54 10.66 12.69
N ASP A 11 20.42 10.94 11.73
CA ASP A 11 21.29 12.12 11.76
C ASP A 11 21.00 13.18 10.67
N LEU A 12 19.87 13.11 9.96
CA LEU A 12 19.51 14.15 8.99
C LEU A 12 18.77 15.30 9.69
N ILE A 13 19.55 16.24 10.26
CA ILE A 13 19.04 17.53 10.71
C ILE A 13 18.82 18.43 9.48
N ASP A 14 17.56 18.81 9.25
CA ASP A 14 17.13 19.64 8.12
C ASP A 14 17.70 21.05 8.18
N ALA A 15 18.39 21.47 7.10
CA ALA A 15 18.74 22.88 6.89
C ALA A 15 17.91 23.56 5.79
N ASP A 16 17.14 22.83 4.98
CA ASP A 16 16.35 23.43 3.89
C ASP A 16 15.08 22.65 3.53
N ASN A 17 14.03 23.39 3.17
CA ASN A 17 12.72 22.90 2.73
C ASN A 17 12.75 22.56 1.22
N PRO A 18 12.26 21.39 0.76
CA PRO A 18 11.70 20.27 1.50
C PRO A 18 12.77 19.38 2.12
N SER A 19 12.44 18.81 3.29
CA SER A 19 13.37 18.00 4.08
C SER A 19 14.10 16.98 3.23
N THR A 20 15.42 16.89 3.41
CA THR A 20 16.26 15.97 2.63
C THR A 20 15.76 14.53 2.84
N GLN A 21 15.24 14.24 4.04
CA GLN A 21 14.56 12.99 4.35
C GLN A 21 13.31 12.75 3.50
N LYS A 22 12.44 13.75 3.31
CA LYS A 22 11.25 13.63 2.46
C LYS A 22 11.63 13.45 0.99
N ARG A 23 12.68 14.14 0.52
CA ARG A 23 13.19 13.97 -0.85
C ARG A 23 13.78 12.59 -1.06
N LEU A 24 14.63 12.13 -0.15
CA LEU A 24 15.24 10.79 -0.21
C LEU A 24 14.19 9.68 -0.06
N MET A 25 13.17 9.89 0.77
CA MET A 25 12.06 8.94 0.90
C MET A 25 11.17 8.92 -0.35
N LEU A 26 10.93 10.07 -0.98
CA LEU A 26 10.26 10.13 -2.29
C LEU A 26 11.08 9.46 -3.37
N GLU A 27 12.39 9.70 -3.42
CA GLU A 27 13.31 9.07 -4.38
C GLU A 27 13.41 7.56 -4.16
N TYR A 28 13.43 7.10 -2.91
CA TYR A 28 13.36 5.68 -2.54
C TYR A 28 12.01 5.06 -2.93
N LEU A 29 10.88 5.73 -2.66
CA LEU A 29 9.55 5.23 -3.01
C LEU A 29 9.23 5.34 -4.51
N GLU A 30 9.95 6.17 -5.28
CA GLU A 30 9.92 6.16 -6.74
C GLU A 30 10.81 5.04 -7.30
N PHE A 31 12.01 4.87 -6.74
CA PHE A 31 12.96 3.83 -7.13
C PHE A 31 12.46 2.40 -6.83
N PHE A 32 11.80 2.22 -5.68
CA PHE A 32 11.15 0.96 -5.28
C PHE A 32 9.64 0.99 -5.52
N GLY A 33 9.13 1.89 -6.36
CA GLY A 33 7.70 2.22 -6.51
C GLY A 33 6.78 1.05 -6.85
N ASP A 34 7.33 -0.08 -7.26
CA ASP A 34 6.69 -1.37 -7.19
C ASP A 34 7.43 -2.26 -6.18
N ILE A 35 7.07 -2.17 -4.89
CA ILE A 35 7.36 -3.26 -3.95
C ILE A 35 6.43 -4.42 -4.32
N VAL A 36 6.68 -5.06 -5.47
CA VAL A 36 6.24 -6.42 -5.68
C VAL A 36 7.23 -7.25 -4.88
N THR A 37 6.85 -7.64 -3.67
CA THR A 37 7.55 -8.73 -2.96
C THR A 37 7.18 -10.07 -3.60
N SER A 38 7.45 -10.20 -4.91
CA SER A 38 7.65 -11.48 -5.54
C SER A 38 9.15 -11.68 -5.64
N ILE A 39 9.69 -12.63 -4.89
CA ILE A 39 10.97 -13.24 -5.23
C ILE A 39 10.83 -13.68 -6.70
N PRO A 40 11.69 -13.25 -7.63
CA PRO A 40 11.64 -13.76 -8.98
C PRO A 40 12.17 -15.19 -8.96
N ASP A 41 11.27 -16.15 -8.72
CA ASP A 41 11.43 -17.45 -9.36
C ASP A 41 10.88 -17.28 -10.77
N ASP A 42 11.72 -17.63 -11.75
CA ASP A 42 11.31 -17.93 -13.12
C ASP A 42 10.03 -18.77 -13.09
N GLU A 43 9.12 -18.48 -14.03
CA GLU A 43 7.74 -18.99 -14.18
C GLU A 43 6.67 -17.99 -13.70
N ALA A 44 5.82 -17.58 -14.64
CA ALA A 44 4.64 -16.74 -14.41
C ALA A 44 3.78 -17.30 -13.26
N THR A 45 3.98 -16.79 -12.05
CA THR A 45 3.18 -17.20 -10.90
C THR A 45 1.76 -16.71 -11.14
N GLU A 46 0.85 -17.66 -11.31
CA GLU A 46 -0.59 -17.46 -11.35
C GLU A 46 -1.06 -16.84 -10.03
N ASN A 47 -0.91 -15.53 -9.87
CA ASN A 47 -1.34 -14.84 -8.67
C ASN A 47 -2.87 -15.02 -8.54
N SER A 48 -3.29 -15.74 -7.49
CA SER A 48 -4.70 -16.00 -7.17
C SER A 48 -5.47 -14.73 -6.80
N ALA A 49 -4.74 -13.66 -6.47
CA ALA A 49 -5.27 -12.32 -6.24
C ALA A 49 -4.30 -11.25 -6.76
N SER A 50 -4.83 -10.10 -7.20
CA SER A 50 -4.00 -8.95 -7.58
C SER A 50 -4.66 -7.62 -7.24
N ILE A 51 -3.86 -6.64 -6.80
CA ILE A 51 -4.32 -5.27 -6.55
C ILE A 51 -4.24 -4.44 -7.83
N GLY A 52 -5.39 -3.91 -8.24
CA GLY A 52 -5.61 -3.21 -9.49
C GLY A 52 -5.32 -1.71 -9.40
N LYS A 53 -6.24 -0.90 -9.93
CA LYS A 53 -6.11 0.56 -9.98
C LYS A 53 -6.64 1.15 -8.67
N MET A 54 -6.09 2.31 -8.31
CA MET A 54 -6.61 3.15 -7.25
C MET A 54 -6.93 4.49 -7.88
N TYR A 55 -8.21 4.79 -8.07
CA TYR A 55 -8.64 5.99 -8.78
C TYR A 55 -9.77 6.71 -8.04
N PRO A 56 -9.67 8.04 -7.87
CA PRO A 56 -8.49 8.88 -8.19
C PRO A 56 -7.29 8.59 -7.27
N ASN A 57 -6.06 8.74 -7.77
CA ASN A 57 -4.84 8.74 -6.96
C ASN A 57 -3.80 9.65 -7.64
N PRO A 58 -3.43 10.79 -7.04
CA PRO A 58 -3.87 11.28 -5.73
C PRO A 58 -5.38 11.57 -5.63
N PHE A 59 -5.92 11.65 -4.42
CA PHE A 59 -7.33 11.97 -4.15
C PHE A 59 -7.52 13.03 -3.05
N THR A 60 -8.66 13.72 -3.05
CA THR A 60 -9.04 14.72 -2.03
C THR A 60 -10.20 14.26 -1.13
N GLU A 61 -11.17 13.53 -1.68
CA GLU A 61 -12.35 13.07 -0.92
C GLU A 61 -12.34 11.57 -0.69
N GLN A 62 -12.19 10.80 -1.78
CA GLN A 62 -12.11 9.36 -1.74
C GLN A 62 -11.35 8.78 -2.94
N THR A 63 -10.85 7.56 -2.79
CA THR A 63 -10.30 6.73 -3.86
C THR A 63 -10.98 5.37 -3.89
N THR A 64 -11.13 4.80 -5.08
CA THR A 64 -11.62 3.43 -5.25
C THR A 64 -10.45 2.50 -5.51
N VAL A 65 -10.26 1.52 -4.65
CA VAL A 65 -9.28 0.45 -4.79
C VAL A 65 -9.94 -0.72 -5.52
N THR A 66 -9.48 -1.05 -6.72
CA THR A 66 -9.91 -2.26 -7.43
C THR A 66 -8.94 -3.41 -7.21
N PHE A 67 -9.45 -4.63 -7.17
CA PHE A 67 -8.65 -5.85 -7.06
C PHE A 67 -9.37 -7.02 -7.73
N SER A 68 -8.62 -8.02 -8.17
CA SER A 68 -9.18 -9.22 -8.81
C SER A 68 -8.79 -10.47 -8.05
N LEU A 69 -9.71 -11.43 -8.00
CA LEU A 69 -9.56 -12.74 -7.38
C LEU A 69 -9.85 -13.82 -8.43
N ARG A 70 -8.97 -14.82 -8.54
CA ARG A 70 -9.17 -15.95 -9.47
C ARG A 70 -10.17 -16.98 -8.94
N GLU A 71 -10.22 -17.13 -7.62
CA GLU A 71 -11.09 -18.08 -6.93
C GLU A 71 -11.65 -17.46 -5.64
N LYS A 72 -12.58 -18.18 -4.99
CA LYS A 72 -13.12 -17.72 -3.71
C LYS A 72 -12.04 -17.81 -2.63
N MET A 73 -11.81 -16.71 -1.92
CA MET A 73 -10.85 -16.66 -0.82
C MET A 73 -11.16 -15.58 0.21
N HIS A 74 -10.56 -15.71 1.40
CA HIS A 74 -10.60 -14.69 2.44
C HIS A 74 -9.65 -13.54 2.09
N VAL A 75 -10.18 -12.31 2.10
CA VAL A 75 -9.48 -11.10 1.64
C VAL A 75 -9.53 -10.02 2.71
N GLY A 76 -8.37 -9.43 2.98
CA GLY A 76 -8.22 -8.18 3.73
C GLY A 76 -7.67 -7.06 2.84
N ILE A 77 -8.23 -5.85 2.93
CA ILE A 77 -7.61 -4.62 2.40
C ILE A 77 -7.33 -3.70 3.57
N ASP A 78 -6.06 -3.45 3.83
CA ASP A 78 -5.60 -2.61 4.93
C ASP A 78 -4.90 -1.34 4.41
N ILE A 79 -5.10 -0.23 5.10
CA ILE A 79 -4.39 1.04 4.88
C ILE A 79 -3.39 1.24 6.02
N PHE A 80 -2.14 1.56 5.68
CA PHE A 80 -1.07 1.88 6.62
C PHE A 80 -0.48 3.26 6.32
N SER A 81 -0.01 3.96 7.34
CA SER A 81 0.88 5.11 7.18
C SER A 81 2.33 4.65 6.98
N LEU A 82 3.20 5.56 6.53
CA LEU A 82 4.60 5.24 6.21
C LEU A 82 5.44 4.78 7.41
N ASP A 83 5.04 5.13 8.63
CA ASP A 83 5.62 4.63 9.89
C ASP A 83 5.16 3.21 10.25
N GLY A 84 4.35 2.57 9.40
CA GLY A 84 3.85 1.21 9.58
C GLY A 84 2.61 1.11 10.47
N ARG A 85 2.06 2.24 10.95
CA ARG A 85 0.82 2.23 11.73
C ARG A 85 -0.36 1.88 10.84
N LYS A 86 -1.17 0.90 11.25
CA LYS A 86 -2.42 0.58 10.57
C LYS A 86 -3.45 1.69 10.80
N ILE A 87 -3.96 2.25 9.71
CA ILE A 87 -4.92 3.35 9.69
C ILE A 87 -6.35 2.80 9.68
N ALA A 88 -6.65 1.89 8.76
CA ALA A 88 -7.98 1.32 8.58
C ALA A 88 -7.90 -0.07 7.93
N THR A 89 -8.92 -0.88 8.15
CA THR A 89 -9.20 -2.10 7.39
C THR A 89 -10.48 -1.82 6.60
N LEU A 90 -10.39 -1.77 5.27
CA LEU A 90 -11.50 -1.41 4.39
C LEU A 90 -12.46 -2.58 4.15
N ILE A 91 -11.91 -3.80 4.15
CA ILE A 91 -12.65 -5.04 4.01
C ILE A 91 -11.85 -6.17 4.67
N GLU A 92 -12.55 -7.14 5.27
CA GLU A 92 -11.98 -8.38 5.83
C GLU A 92 -13.06 -9.46 5.76
N GLN A 93 -13.17 -10.16 4.62
CA GLN A 93 -14.22 -11.18 4.42
C GLN A 93 -13.87 -12.17 3.29
N ASP A 94 -14.63 -13.26 3.23
CA ASP A 94 -14.64 -14.17 2.08
C ASP A 94 -15.31 -13.52 0.87
N LEU A 95 -14.59 -13.46 -0.25
CA LEU A 95 -15.09 -12.98 -1.54
C LEU A 95 -14.97 -14.07 -2.60
N GLY A 96 -15.93 -14.10 -3.54
CA GLY A 96 -15.89 -15.00 -4.69
C GLY A 96 -14.89 -14.55 -5.76
N ALA A 97 -14.65 -15.39 -6.77
CA ALA A 97 -13.87 -15.02 -7.94
C ALA A 97 -14.46 -13.81 -8.67
N GLY A 98 -13.61 -12.99 -9.28
CA GLY A 98 -14.01 -11.83 -10.09
C GLY A 98 -13.27 -10.55 -9.72
N GLU A 99 -13.69 -9.45 -10.33
CA GLU A 99 -13.24 -8.11 -9.97
C GLU A 99 -14.09 -7.54 -8.84
N HIS A 100 -13.42 -6.89 -7.90
CA HIS A 100 -14.01 -6.27 -6.73
C HIS A 100 -13.46 -4.86 -6.57
N SER A 101 -14.19 -4.04 -5.81
CA SER A 101 -13.74 -2.71 -5.44
C SER A 101 -14.15 -2.35 -4.02
N VAL A 102 -13.34 -1.50 -3.40
CA VAL A 102 -13.62 -0.90 -2.10
C VAL A 102 -13.23 0.56 -2.12
N ILE A 103 -14.00 1.40 -1.41
CA ILE A 103 -13.76 2.84 -1.34
C ILE A 103 -13.01 3.14 -0.05
N TRP A 104 -11.99 3.98 -0.15
CA TRP A 104 -11.41 4.65 1.00
C TRP A 104 -11.65 6.16 0.89
N ASP A 105 -12.24 6.74 1.91
CA ASP A 105 -12.57 8.16 2.00
C ASP A 105 -11.53 8.96 2.80
N GLY A 106 -10.32 8.43 2.99
CA GLY A 106 -9.30 9.11 3.77
C GLY A 106 -9.61 9.16 5.26
N THR A 107 -10.35 8.20 5.81
CA THR A 107 -10.59 8.09 7.26
C THR A 107 -9.83 6.94 7.90
N ASP A 108 -9.56 7.07 9.20
CA ASP A 108 -9.04 6.00 10.05
C ASP A 108 -10.16 5.10 10.60
N SER A 109 -9.79 4.04 11.32
CA SER A 109 -10.73 3.11 11.97
C SER A 109 -11.72 3.76 12.95
N GLN A 110 -11.46 4.99 13.41
CA GLN A 110 -12.33 5.75 14.31
C GLN A 110 -13.22 6.75 13.54
N GLY A 111 -13.14 6.77 12.20
CA GLY A 111 -13.88 7.67 11.33
C GLY A 111 -13.28 9.09 11.24
N ASN A 112 -12.08 9.32 11.76
CA ASN A 112 -11.42 10.62 11.67
C ASN A 112 -10.69 10.74 10.34
N LYS A 113 -10.73 11.92 9.73
CA LYS A 113 -9.93 12.22 8.54
C LYS A 113 -8.44 12.13 8.86
N VAL A 114 -7.70 11.47 7.98
CA VAL A 114 -6.25 11.38 8.08
C VAL A 114 -5.59 12.62 7.49
N ASN A 115 -4.33 12.87 7.85
CA ASN A 115 -3.58 13.98 7.28
C ASN A 115 -3.25 13.72 5.81
N SER A 116 -3.10 14.80 5.03
CA SER A 116 -2.54 14.73 3.69
C SER A 116 -1.17 14.04 3.73
N GLY A 117 -0.92 13.09 2.83
CA GLY A 117 0.29 12.29 2.87
C GLY A 117 0.23 11.04 2.01
N ILE A 118 1.28 10.23 2.16
CA ILE A 118 1.42 8.95 1.48
C ILE A 118 0.96 7.84 2.43
N TYR A 119 0.17 6.92 1.89
CA TYR A 119 -0.34 5.75 2.57
C TYR A 119 -0.07 4.50 1.73
N LEU A 120 -0.04 3.34 2.38
CA LEU A 120 0.14 2.04 1.75
C LEU A 120 -1.16 1.26 1.86
N CYS A 121 -1.70 0.86 0.72
CA CYS A 121 -2.85 -0.05 0.62
C CYS A 121 -2.33 -1.46 0.38
N THR A 122 -2.64 -2.38 1.29
CA THR A 122 -2.18 -3.76 1.24
C THR A 122 -3.38 -4.69 1.07
N LEU A 123 -3.38 -5.43 -0.04
CA LEU A 123 -4.20 -6.59 -0.28
C LEU A 123 -3.54 -7.79 0.38
N ARG A 124 -4.23 -8.40 1.33
CA ARG A 124 -3.79 -9.59 2.04
C ARG A 124 -4.76 -10.74 1.79
N THR A 125 -4.23 -11.85 1.34
CA THR A 125 -4.94 -13.14 1.28
C THR A 125 -4.12 -14.19 2.02
N ASN A 126 -4.56 -15.44 2.00
CA ASN A 126 -3.81 -16.53 2.64
C ASN A 126 -2.44 -16.80 1.99
N SER A 127 -2.27 -16.47 0.71
CA SER A 127 -1.07 -16.80 -0.07
C SER A 127 -0.42 -15.61 -0.76
N VAL A 128 -1.13 -14.49 -0.90
CA VAL A 128 -0.65 -13.29 -1.61
C VAL A 128 -0.69 -12.09 -0.69
N ILE A 129 0.40 -11.31 -0.68
CA ILE A 129 0.43 -9.97 -0.13
C ILE A 129 0.86 -9.04 -1.26
N ALA A 130 0.02 -8.06 -1.58
CA ALA A 130 0.32 -7.05 -2.59
C ALA A 130 0.07 -5.67 -2.03
N THR A 131 1.03 -4.77 -2.17
CA THR A 131 0.95 -3.42 -1.61
C THR A 131 1.08 -2.38 -2.72
N LYS A 132 0.27 -1.32 -2.66
CA LYS A 132 0.40 -0.15 -3.53
C LYS A 132 0.28 1.16 -2.75
N LYS A 133 0.94 2.18 -3.29
CA LYS A 133 0.95 3.55 -2.75
C LYS A 133 -0.33 4.31 -3.07
N ILE A 134 -0.88 5.00 -2.09
CA ILE A 134 -1.97 5.98 -2.23
C ILE A 134 -1.47 7.35 -1.75
N ILE A 135 -1.83 8.41 -2.45
CA ILE A 135 -1.57 9.80 -2.07
C ILE A 135 -2.91 10.47 -1.72
N CYS A 136 -3.06 10.90 -0.47
CA CYS A 136 -4.19 11.68 0.01
C CYS A 136 -3.78 13.15 0.11
N TYR A 137 -4.60 14.06 -0.43
CA TYR A 137 -4.46 15.50 -0.28
C TYR A 137 -5.39 16.06 0.78
#